data_AF-A0A257GVV6-F1
#
_entry.id   AF-A0A257GVV6-F1
#
_cell.length_a   1.000
_cell.length_b   1.000
_cell.length_c   1.000
_cell.angle_alpha   90.00
_cell.angle_beta   90.00
_cell.angle_gamma   90.00
#
_symmetry.space_group_name_H-M   'P 1'
#
loop_
_entity.id
_entity.type
_entity.pdbx_description
1 polymer ?
#
loop_
_entity_poly.entity_id
_entity_poly.type
_entity_poly.pdbx_seq_one_letter_code
_entity_poly.pdbx_strand_id
1 'polypeptide(L)'
;VVERHRPTDPMVSERHAFDDWTPHVGKYDPDAEVLDDSANLRKEILERVLARDGVPGILRLAKMVKLPDLLGQILGQVPFTIEQMFELLQGALQADAPPSLSYYTSAAGFDKFGNAWTEAFEGRVLSLVADRTAKARLLLGWASTRSTWNYVEGLGSEVRDQYWRHAGLLPTEGPLEDFLFAIDQFRSVDRDIEVLGLLHRRSKDVPTSVLMSLLAKGVNQIGDGLKRLGNMLSYYVGLALKELRTRADISKLEIAKLEYAYLGLLRYEKEPLTVYSLLASDPEMFVEVLSD
;
A
#
# COMPACT_ATOMS: atom_id res chain seq x y z
N VAL A 1 -7.18 15.81 45.42
CA VAL A 1 -5.71 16.02 45.31
C VAL A 1 -5.16 15.76 43.89
N VAL A 2 -5.92 15.12 42.98
CA VAL A 2 -5.48 14.85 41.59
C VAL A 2 -5.54 16.07 40.66
N GLU A 3 -6.31 17.11 41.00
CA GLU A 3 -6.43 18.35 40.22
C GLU A 3 -5.15 19.22 40.16
N ARG A 4 -4.20 19.02 41.10
CA ARG A 4 -3.05 19.94 41.26
C ARG A 4 -1.85 19.65 40.34
N HIS A 5 -1.92 18.57 39.56
CA HIS A 5 -0.83 18.11 38.67
C HIS A 5 -1.25 17.92 37.21
N ARG A 6 -2.42 18.44 36.79
CA ARG A 6 -2.77 18.47 35.37
C ARG A 6 -1.75 19.36 34.63
N PRO A 7 -1.16 18.91 33.51
CA PRO A 7 -0.31 19.75 32.69
C PRO A 7 -1.04 21.06 32.35
N THR A 8 -0.36 22.19 32.47
CA THR A 8 -0.94 23.51 32.15
C THR A 8 -1.33 23.62 30.68
N ASP A 9 -0.69 22.83 29.82
CA ASP A 9 -1.07 22.60 28.42
C ASP A 9 -1.74 21.23 28.26
N PRO A 10 -3.05 21.18 27.94
CA PRO A 10 -3.77 19.92 27.67
C PRO A 10 -3.11 19.03 26.61
N MET A 11 -2.38 19.61 25.64
CA MET A 11 -1.71 18.85 24.58
C MET A 11 -0.65 17.88 25.12
N VAL A 12 -0.03 18.21 26.26
CA VAL A 12 0.96 17.34 26.90
C VAL A 12 0.32 16.05 27.39
N SER A 13 -0.93 16.09 27.86
CA SER A 13 -1.67 14.90 28.24
C SER A 13 -2.24 14.16 27.02
N GLU A 14 -2.72 14.92 26.03
CA GLU A 14 -3.39 14.40 24.83
C GLU A 14 -2.44 13.63 23.92
N ARG A 15 -1.16 14.04 23.83
CA ARG A 15 -0.17 13.35 22.99
C ARG A 15 0.07 11.89 23.41
N HIS A 16 -0.15 11.55 24.68
CA HIS A 16 0.11 10.19 25.18
C HIS A 16 -0.72 9.12 24.49
N ALA A 17 -1.90 9.45 23.98
CA ALA A 17 -2.72 8.51 23.21
C ALA A 17 -2.09 8.11 21.86
N PHE A 18 -1.11 8.87 21.38
CA PHE A 18 -0.41 8.67 20.12
C PHE A 18 1.09 8.40 20.31
N ASP A 19 1.55 8.24 21.56
CA ASP A 19 2.92 7.86 21.87
C ASP A 19 3.09 6.34 21.99
N ASP A 20 1.98 5.59 22.04
CA ASP A 20 1.92 4.14 22.20
C ASP A 20 0.80 3.55 21.32
N TRP A 21 0.98 2.31 20.88
CA TRP A 21 -0.03 1.53 20.17
C TRP A 21 -1.21 1.16 21.08
N THR A 22 -0.94 0.90 22.36
CA THR A 22 -1.95 0.56 23.37
C THR A 22 -1.86 1.55 24.55
N PRO A 23 -2.27 2.82 24.35
CA PRO A 23 -2.26 3.80 25.42
C PRO A 23 -3.16 3.34 26.57
N HIS A 24 -2.78 3.66 27.80
CA HIS A 24 -3.63 3.40 28.96
C HIS A 24 -4.93 4.20 28.87
N VAL A 25 -5.99 3.55 28.41
CA VAL A 25 -7.36 4.04 28.55
C VAL A 25 -7.72 3.85 30.02
N GLY A 26 -7.95 4.95 30.76
CA GLY A 26 -8.15 4.92 32.22
C GLY A 26 -9.40 4.18 32.72
N LYS A 27 -10.01 3.32 31.90
CA LYS A 27 -11.14 2.45 32.22
C LYS A 27 -10.75 1.01 31.89
N TYR A 28 -10.44 0.24 32.92
CA TYR A 28 -10.43 -1.20 32.84
C TYR A 28 -11.89 -1.68 32.91
N ASP A 29 -12.43 -2.18 31.81
CA ASP A 29 -13.73 -2.85 31.76
C ASP A 29 -13.50 -4.37 31.66
N PRO A 30 -13.75 -5.15 32.72
CA PRO A 30 -13.53 -6.59 32.72
C PRO A 30 -14.49 -7.37 31.80
N ASP A 31 -15.57 -6.76 31.31
CA ASP A 31 -16.60 -7.40 30.48
C ASP A 31 -16.55 -6.95 29.00
N ALA A 32 -15.56 -6.14 28.59
CA ALA A 32 -15.43 -5.69 27.21
C ALA A 32 -14.98 -6.83 26.27
N GLU A 33 -15.86 -7.24 25.34
CA GLU A 33 -15.54 -8.22 24.27
C GLU A 33 -14.48 -7.72 23.26
N VAL A 34 -14.17 -6.42 23.24
CA VAL A 34 -13.19 -5.79 22.35
C VAL A 34 -12.11 -5.06 23.16
N LEU A 35 -10.88 -5.54 23.01
CA LEU A 35 -9.71 -5.15 23.82
C LEU A 35 -9.02 -3.83 23.40
N ASP A 36 -9.65 -2.95 22.61
CA ASP A 36 -8.98 -1.71 22.17
C ASP A 36 -9.91 -0.49 21.95
N ASP A 37 -10.19 0.26 23.03
CA ASP A 37 -10.88 1.57 22.99
C ASP A 37 -9.93 2.73 22.56
N SER A 38 -8.68 2.42 22.17
CA SER A 38 -7.68 3.43 21.85
C SER A 38 -8.02 4.24 20.60
N ALA A 39 -8.69 3.63 19.61
CA ALA A 39 -9.13 4.35 18.42
C ALA A 39 -10.20 5.42 18.75
N ASN A 40 -11.18 5.07 19.59
CA ASN A 40 -12.18 6.02 20.07
C ASN A 40 -11.55 7.11 20.92
N LEU A 41 -10.65 6.76 21.85
CA LEU A 41 -9.91 7.73 22.66
C LEU A 41 -9.15 8.74 21.78
N ARG A 42 -8.42 8.25 20.77
CA ARG A 42 -7.68 9.09 19.82
C ARG A 42 -8.64 10.01 19.05
N LYS A 43 -9.78 9.48 18.60
CA LYS A 43 -10.82 10.26 17.90
C LYS A 43 -11.34 11.38 18.80
N GLU A 44 -11.76 11.07 20.02
CA GLU A 44 -12.25 12.07 20.97
C GLU A 44 -11.20 13.15 21.28
N ILE A 45 -9.93 12.77 21.37
CA ILE A 45 -8.83 13.74 21.56
C ILE A 45 -8.75 14.68 20.36
N LEU A 46 -8.76 14.17 19.12
CA LEU A 46 -8.71 15.04 17.95
C LEU A 46 -9.95 15.92 17.82
N GLU A 47 -11.14 15.42 18.19
CA GLU A 47 -12.35 16.22 18.24
C GLU A 47 -12.23 17.37 19.25
N ARG A 48 -11.71 17.10 20.46
CA ARG A 48 -11.46 18.14 21.46
C ARG A 48 -10.42 19.16 21.00
N VAL A 49 -9.32 18.70 20.40
CA VAL A 49 -8.27 19.59 19.90
C VAL A 49 -8.79 20.44 18.74
N LEU A 50 -9.54 19.86 17.81
CA LEU A 50 -10.16 20.58 16.70
C LEU A 50 -11.15 21.64 17.21
N ALA A 51 -11.98 21.31 18.18
CA ALA A 51 -12.95 22.24 18.76
C ALA A 51 -12.28 23.38 19.55
N ARG A 52 -11.16 23.10 20.24
CA ARG A 52 -10.43 24.06 21.07
C ARG A 52 -9.52 24.98 20.26
N ASP A 53 -8.74 24.40 19.36
CA ASP A 53 -7.57 25.03 18.73
C ASP A 53 -7.64 25.06 17.20
N GLY A 54 -8.67 24.48 16.59
CA GLY A 54 -8.78 24.34 15.15
C GLY A 54 -7.71 23.41 14.53
N VAL A 55 -7.55 23.52 13.21
CA VAL A 55 -6.51 22.80 12.46
C VAL A 55 -5.09 23.11 12.94
N PRO A 56 -4.72 24.35 13.34
CA PRO A 56 -3.42 24.62 13.93
C PRO A 56 -3.14 23.76 15.17
N GLY A 57 -4.17 23.44 15.96
CA GLY A 57 -4.06 22.54 17.09
C GLY A 57 -3.67 21.11 16.69
N ILE A 58 -4.31 20.58 15.64
CA ILE A 58 -4.02 19.24 15.11
C ILE A 58 -2.59 19.17 14.56
N LEU A 59 -2.15 20.20 13.83
CA LEU A 59 -0.79 20.29 13.30
C LEU A 59 0.26 20.33 14.41
N ARG A 60 0.01 21.10 15.48
CA ARG A 60 0.90 21.12 16.66
C ARG A 60 0.97 19.74 17.31
N LEU A 61 -0.19 19.09 17.54
CA LEU A 61 -0.22 17.77 18.15
C LEU A 61 0.55 16.75 17.30
N ALA A 62 0.35 16.74 15.97
CA ALA A 62 1.06 15.85 15.07
C ALA A 62 2.59 15.97 15.15
N LYS A 63 3.11 17.17 15.42
CA LYS A 63 4.55 17.42 15.62
C LYS A 63 5.08 16.96 16.99
N MET A 64 4.20 16.76 17.97
CA MET A 64 4.57 16.42 19.36
C MET A 64 4.51 14.91 19.67
N VAL A 65 3.77 14.14 18.87
CA VAL A 65 3.52 12.72 19.11
C VAL A 65 4.66 11.85 18.56
N LYS A 66 4.93 10.72 19.20
CA LYS A 66 5.95 9.77 18.73
C LYS A 66 5.49 8.93 17.54
N LEU A 67 4.19 8.66 17.42
CA LEU A 67 3.60 7.83 16.36
C LEU A 67 2.55 8.65 15.58
N PRO A 68 2.98 9.57 14.69
CA PRO A 68 2.07 10.41 13.91
C PRO A 68 1.13 9.61 13.00
N ASP A 69 1.50 8.38 12.61
CA ASP A 69 0.64 7.50 11.82
C ASP A 69 -0.66 7.13 12.54
N LEU A 70 -0.62 6.98 13.87
CA LEU A 70 -1.81 6.71 14.69
C LEU A 70 -2.79 7.89 14.69
N LEU A 71 -2.27 9.12 14.57
CA LEU A 71 -3.07 10.32 14.39
C LEU A 71 -3.66 10.35 12.99
N GLY A 72 -2.85 10.07 11.96
CA GLY A 72 -3.29 10.05 10.57
C GLY A 72 -4.42 9.06 10.30
N GLN A 73 -4.34 7.84 10.83
CA GLN A 73 -5.32 6.77 10.62
C GLN A 73 -6.74 7.10 11.10
N ILE A 74 -6.88 8.01 12.05
CA ILE A 74 -8.19 8.37 12.62
C ILE A 74 -8.77 9.67 12.04
N LEU A 75 -8.04 10.41 11.20
CA LEU A 75 -8.49 11.70 10.65
C LEU A 75 -9.85 11.60 9.94
N GLY A 76 -10.09 10.50 9.22
CA GLY A 76 -11.34 10.25 8.51
C GLY A 76 -12.56 10.13 9.43
N GLN A 77 -12.36 9.85 10.72
CA GLN A 77 -13.43 9.68 11.71
C GLN A 77 -13.80 10.99 12.42
N VAL A 78 -12.99 12.05 12.26
CA VAL A 78 -13.16 13.35 12.92
C VAL A 78 -14.02 14.25 12.03
N PRO A 79 -14.93 15.08 12.61
CA PRO A 79 -15.88 15.91 11.86
C PRO A 79 -15.26 17.18 11.25
N PHE A 80 -14.11 17.06 10.57
CA PHE A 80 -13.53 18.15 9.77
C PHE A 80 -14.48 18.61 8.64
N THR A 81 -14.53 19.90 8.38
CA THR A 81 -15.09 20.45 7.12
C THR A 81 -14.08 20.28 5.97
N ILE A 82 -14.55 20.44 4.73
CA ILE A 82 -13.66 20.37 3.55
C ILE A 82 -12.55 21.44 3.61
N GLU A 83 -12.88 22.65 4.08
CA GLU A 83 -11.92 23.73 4.25
C GLU A 83 -10.86 23.39 5.30
N GLN A 84 -11.27 22.80 6.41
CA GLN A 84 -10.33 22.36 7.45
C GLN A 84 -9.41 21.22 6.96
N MET A 85 -9.91 20.32 6.11
CA MET A 85 -9.07 19.27 5.53
C MET A 85 -8.05 19.83 4.53
N PHE A 86 -8.41 20.83 3.73
CA PHE A 86 -7.44 21.50 2.86
C PHE A 86 -6.41 22.30 3.67
N GLU A 87 -6.84 23.01 4.71
CA GLU A 87 -5.93 23.71 5.64
C GLU A 87 -4.96 22.71 6.30
N LEU A 88 -5.46 21.58 6.78
CA LEU A 88 -4.65 20.53 7.40
C LEU A 88 -3.64 19.96 6.40
N LEU A 89 -4.07 19.71 5.16
CA LEU A 89 -3.19 19.17 4.12
C LEU A 89 -2.09 20.16 3.74
N GLN A 90 -2.41 21.45 3.59
CA GLN A 90 -1.42 22.49 3.31
C GLN A 90 -0.41 22.64 4.46
N GLY A 91 -0.86 22.51 5.71
CA GLY A 91 0.02 22.42 6.87
C GLY A 91 0.88 21.16 6.89
N ALA A 92 0.34 20.02 6.46
CA ALA A 92 1.05 18.75 6.37
C ALA A 92 2.10 18.69 5.25
N LEU A 93 2.04 19.61 4.29
CA LEU A 93 3.05 19.78 3.23
C LEU A 93 4.27 20.59 3.69
N GLN A 94 4.21 21.23 4.86
CA GLN A 94 5.34 21.99 5.40
C GLN A 94 6.49 21.05 5.81
N ALA A 95 7.73 21.50 5.64
CA ALA A 95 8.92 20.68 5.87
C ALA A 95 9.08 20.20 7.33
N ASP A 96 8.45 20.89 8.28
CA ASP A 96 8.49 20.57 9.71
C ASP A 96 7.29 19.70 10.16
N ALA A 97 6.40 19.29 9.25
CA ALA A 97 5.31 18.37 9.53
C ALA A 97 5.78 16.90 9.43
N PRO A 98 5.14 15.97 10.17
CA PRO A 98 5.41 14.55 10.01
C PRO A 98 5.20 14.09 8.55
N PRO A 99 6.15 13.37 7.93
CA PRO A 99 6.09 13.03 6.50
C PRO A 99 4.83 12.25 6.07
N SER A 100 4.27 11.43 6.95
CA SER A 100 3.08 10.62 6.67
C SER A 100 1.75 11.38 6.79
N LEU A 101 1.74 12.55 7.42
CA LEU A 101 0.51 13.28 7.69
C LEU A 101 -0.20 13.72 6.40
N SER A 102 0.55 14.12 5.38
CA SER A 102 0.00 14.55 4.10
C SER A 102 -0.67 13.40 3.34
N TYR A 103 -0.10 12.19 3.42
CA TYR A 103 -0.71 10.96 2.90
C TYR A 103 -2.05 10.69 3.57
N TYR A 104 -2.09 10.64 4.90
CA TYR A 104 -3.33 10.35 5.64
C TYR A 104 -4.39 11.43 5.47
N THR A 105 -3.99 12.70 5.46
CA THR A 105 -4.93 13.81 5.26
C THR A 105 -5.52 13.79 3.85
N SER A 106 -4.70 13.50 2.84
CA SER A 106 -5.17 13.36 1.45
C SER A 106 -6.16 12.20 1.29
N ALA A 107 -5.84 11.04 1.88
CA ALA A 107 -6.72 9.87 1.89
C ALA A 107 -8.06 10.16 2.57
N ALA A 108 -8.01 10.67 3.81
CA ALA A 108 -9.21 10.99 4.58
C ALA A 108 -10.07 12.07 3.90
N GLY A 109 -9.46 13.06 3.24
CA GLY A 109 -10.17 14.09 2.48
C GLY A 109 -10.92 13.50 1.29
N PHE A 110 -10.25 12.62 0.53
CA PHE A 110 -10.86 11.92 -0.60
C PHE A 110 -12.03 11.04 -0.15
N ASP A 111 -11.84 10.21 0.87
CA ASP A 111 -12.89 9.30 1.37
C ASP A 111 -14.12 10.05 1.87
N LYS A 112 -13.91 11.24 2.48
CA LYS A 112 -15.00 12.01 3.09
C LYS A 112 -15.75 12.90 2.10
N PHE A 113 -15.07 13.47 1.11
CA PHE A 113 -15.65 14.50 0.24
C PHE A 113 -15.71 14.12 -1.24
N GLY A 114 -15.11 12.99 -1.64
CA GLY A 114 -15.21 12.43 -2.98
C GLY A 114 -14.92 13.45 -4.08
N ASN A 115 -15.87 13.65 -5.00
CA ASN A 115 -15.70 14.53 -6.15
C ASN A 115 -15.35 15.99 -5.76
N ALA A 116 -15.94 16.52 -4.69
CA ALA A 116 -15.64 17.89 -4.25
C ALA A 116 -14.17 18.05 -3.81
N TRP A 117 -13.57 16.98 -3.28
CA TRP A 117 -12.14 16.93 -3.00
C TRP A 117 -11.34 16.96 -4.30
N THR A 118 -11.63 16.01 -5.20
CA THR A 118 -10.91 15.82 -6.48
C THR A 118 -10.92 17.06 -7.35
N GLU A 119 -12.08 17.73 -7.48
CA GLU A 119 -12.26 18.94 -8.29
C GLU A 119 -11.39 20.11 -7.80
N ALA A 120 -11.23 20.25 -6.48
CA ALA A 120 -10.43 21.32 -5.88
C ALA A 120 -8.95 20.93 -5.66
N PHE A 121 -8.62 19.64 -5.70
CA PHE A 121 -7.33 19.11 -5.26
C PHE A 121 -6.16 19.66 -6.08
N GLU A 122 -6.32 19.75 -7.40
CA GLU A 122 -5.25 20.22 -8.28
C GLU A 122 -4.90 21.69 -7.98
N GLY A 123 -5.91 22.56 -7.94
CA GLY A 123 -5.73 23.99 -7.71
C GLY A 123 -5.27 24.34 -6.29
N ARG A 124 -5.72 23.59 -5.28
CA ARG A 124 -5.45 23.90 -3.86
C ARG A 124 -4.26 23.18 -3.26
N VAL A 125 -3.82 22.07 -3.86
CA VAL A 125 -2.77 21.20 -3.32
C VAL A 125 -1.69 20.96 -4.34
N LEU A 126 -2.01 20.40 -5.52
CA LEU A 126 -0.97 20.01 -6.49
C LEU A 126 -0.23 21.21 -7.10
N SER A 127 -0.86 22.38 -7.13
CA SER A 127 -0.24 23.66 -7.52
C SER A 127 0.88 24.10 -6.56
N LEU A 128 0.84 23.64 -5.30
CA LEU A 128 1.81 23.98 -4.25
C LEU A 128 2.99 22.99 -4.21
N VAL A 129 2.87 21.84 -4.87
CA VAL A 129 3.86 20.77 -4.85
C VAL A 129 4.58 20.74 -6.18
N ALA A 130 5.88 21.05 -6.20
CA ALA A 130 6.67 20.98 -7.43
C ALA A 130 7.09 19.54 -7.77
N ASP A 131 7.44 18.75 -6.76
CA ASP A 131 8.00 17.41 -6.95
C ASP A 131 6.93 16.39 -7.40
N ARG A 132 7.22 15.67 -8.47
CA ARG A 132 6.29 14.73 -9.11
C ARG A 132 6.04 13.50 -8.25
N THR A 133 7.06 13.05 -7.53
CA THR A 133 6.94 11.92 -6.60
C THR A 133 6.09 12.29 -5.40
N ALA A 134 6.24 13.50 -4.85
CA ALA A 134 5.40 14.02 -3.79
C ALA A 134 3.93 14.13 -4.23
N LYS A 135 3.65 14.64 -5.45
CA LYS A 135 2.29 14.64 -6.02
C LYS A 135 1.69 13.24 -6.05
N ALA A 136 2.44 12.27 -6.59
CA ALA A 136 1.99 10.88 -6.67
C ALA A 136 1.70 10.28 -5.29
N ARG A 137 2.55 10.54 -4.29
CA ARG A 137 2.39 10.03 -2.92
C ARG A 137 1.12 10.49 -2.24
N LEU A 138 0.64 11.71 -2.54
CA LEU A 138 -0.62 12.21 -2.01
C LEU A 138 -1.83 11.40 -2.49
N LEU A 139 -1.73 10.74 -3.65
CA LEU A 139 -2.84 10.00 -4.26
C LEU A 139 -2.84 8.52 -3.88
N LEU A 140 -1.76 8.01 -3.27
CA LEU A 140 -1.59 6.58 -2.94
C LEU A 140 -2.61 6.07 -1.92
N GLY A 141 -3.18 6.97 -1.10
CA GLY A 141 -4.19 6.62 -0.11
C GLY A 141 -5.62 6.69 -0.61
N TRP A 142 -5.84 7.14 -1.85
CA TRP A 142 -7.18 7.19 -2.44
C TRP A 142 -7.64 5.78 -2.83
N ALA A 143 -8.95 5.57 -2.91
CA ALA A 143 -9.51 4.29 -3.33
C ALA A 143 -8.95 3.85 -4.69
N SER A 144 -8.45 2.62 -4.77
CA SER A 144 -7.85 2.05 -6.00
C SER A 144 -8.93 1.69 -7.03
N THR A 145 -9.42 2.71 -7.74
CA THR A 145 -10.50 2.63 -8.71
C THR A 145 -10.10 3.27 -10.04
N ARG A 146 -10.86 2.94 -11.10
CA ARG A 146 -10.71 3.57 -12.42
C ARG A 146 -10.76 5.10 -12.37
N SER A 147 -11.62 5.67 -11.53
CA SER A 147 -11.74 7.12 -11.35
C SER A 147 -10.43 7.74 -10.86
N THR A 148 -9.84 7.16 -9.81
CA THR A 148 -8.54 7.59 -9.27
C THR A 148 -7.44 7.49 -10.31
N TRP A 149 -7.38 6.39 -11.07
CA TRP A 149 -6.33 6.22 -12.07
C TRP A 149 -6.50 7.15 -13.28
N ASN A 150 -7.74 7.43 -13.69
CA ASN A 150 -7.99 8.43 -14.73
C ASN A 150 -7.58 9.84 -14.26
N TYR A 151 -7.81 10.17 -12.98
CA TYR A 151 -7.31 11.40 -12.39
C TYR A 151 -5.77 11.45 -12.42
N VAL A 152 -5.10 10.38 -11.98
CA VAL A 152 -3.63 10.25 -12.03
C VAL A 152 -3.10 10.39 -13.46
N GLU A 153 -3.74 9.77 -14.45
CA GLU A 153 -3.38 9.90 -15.87
C GLU A 153 -3.49 11.35 -16.35
N GLY A 154 -4.53 12.06 -15.94
CA GLY A 154 -4.76 13.47 -16.26
C GLY A 154 -3.66 14.42 -15.77
N LEU A 155 -2.88 14.02 -14.75
CA LEU A 155 -1.75 14.79 -14.22
C LEU A 155 -0.46 14.63 -15.05
N GLY A 156 -0.47 13.77 -16.06
CA GLY A 156 0.64 13.52 -16.97
C GLY A 156 1.50 12.30 -16.60
N SER A 157 2.21 11.79 -17.61
CA SER A 157 2.94 10.52 -17.54
C SER A 157 3.96 10.45 -16.40
N GLU A 158 4.65 11.53 -16.10
CA GLU A 158 5.67 11.52 -15.04
C GLU A 158 5.05 11.32 -13.64
N VAL A 159 3.89 11.93 -13.35
CA VAL A 159 3.20 11.72 -12.06
C VAL A 159 2.60 10.33 -12.01
N ARG A 160 2.00 9.88 -13.12
CA ARG A 160 1.47 8.52 -13.27
C ARG A 160 2.53 7.45 -13.02
N ASP A 161 3.70 7.57 -13.63
CA ASP A 161 4.78 6.60 -13.46
C ASP A 161 5.28 6.61 -12.01
N GLN A 162 5.34 7.77 -11.36
CA GLN A 162 5.67 7.86 -9.92
C GLN A 162 4.60 7.22 -9.04
N TYR A 163 3.31 7.36 -9.38
CA TYR A 163 2.21 6.71 -8.67
C TYR A 163 2.36 5.19 -8.75
N TRP A 164 2.50 4.62 -9.95
CA TRP A 164 2.62 3.17 -10.10
C TRP A 164 3.94 2.61 -9.58
N ARG A 165 5.02 3.40 -9.49
CA ARG A 165 6.27 2.98 -8.81
C ARG A 165 6.12 2.81 -7.29
N HIS A 166 5.17 3.52 -6.69
CA HIS A 166 4.93 3.54 -5.24
C HIS A 166 3.62 2.87 -4.82
N ALA A 167 2.70 2.57 -5.75
CA ALA A 167 1.47 1.86 -5.47
C ALA A 167 1.75 0.50 -4.79
N GLY A 168 1.06 0.22 -3.69
CA GLY A 168 1.30 -0.97 -2.87
C GLY A 168 0.25 -2.07 -3.03
N LEU A 169 -0.87 -1.79 -3.71
CA LEU A 169 -2.04 -2.65 -3.70
C LEU A 169 -2.61 -2.83 -5.11
N LEU A 170 -3.11 -4.04 -5.37
CA LEU A 170 -4.01 -4.32 -6.49
C LEU A 170 -5.47 -4.24 -6.00
N PRO A 171 -6.42 -3.89 -6.88
CA PRO A 171 -7.85 -3.81 -6.56
C PRO A 171 -8.47 -5.22 -6.44
N THR A 172 -8.11 -5.99 -5.40
CA THR A 172 -8.51 -7.41 -5.31
C THR A 172 -10.02 -7.60 -5.32
N GLU A 173 -10.78 -6.70 -4.69
CA GLU A 173 -12.24 -6.79 -4.64
C GLU A 173 -12.94 -6.14 -5.86
N GLY A 174 -12.19 -5.58 -6.80
CA GLY A 174 -12.72 -4.88 -7.98
C GLY A 174 -13.01 -5.78 -9.18
N PRO A 175 -13.58 -5.23 -10.27
CA PRO A 175 -13.76 -5.94 -11.53
C PRO A 175 -12.45 -6.52 -12.07
N LEU A 176 -12.50 -7.65 -12.76
CA LEU A 176 -11.31 -8.27 -13.37
C LEU A 176 -10.59 -7.31 -14.35
N GLU A 177 -11.34 -6.49 -15.09
CA GLU A 177 -10.77 -5.50 -16.00
C GLU A 177 -9.90 -4.46 -15.28
N ASP A 178 -10.35 -3.95 -14.13
CA ASP A 178 -9.58 -3.01 -13.31
C ASP A 178 -8.36 -3.69 -12.68
N PHE A 179 -8.49 -4.96 -12.29
CA PHE A 179 -7.39 -5.75 -11.77
C PHE A 179 -6.29 -5.98 -12.82
N LEU A 180 -6.67 -6.40 -14.04
CA LEU A 180 -5.73 -6.61 -15.15
C LEU A 180 -5.11 -5.29 -15.63
N PHE A 181 -5.89 -4.21 -15.67
CA PHE A 181 -5.35 -2.90 -15.98
C PHE A 181 -4.29 -2.47 -14.96
N ALA A 182 -4.57 -2.63 -13.65
CA ALA A 182 -3.59 -2.30 -12.62
C ALA A 182 -2.30 -3.11 -12.82
N ILE A 183 -2.41 -4.42 -13.08
CA ILE A 183 -1.24 -5.28 -13.41
C ILE A 183 -0.44 -4.67 -14.57
N ASP A 184 -1.09 -4.28 -15.67
CA ASP A 184 -0.39 -3.67 -16.80
C ASP A 184 0.29 -2.35 -16.45
N GLN A 185 -0.29 -1.56 -15.54
CA GLN A 185 0.35 -0.35 -15.04
C GLN A 185 1.56 -0.62 -14.12
N PHE A 186 1.56 -1.69 -13.31
CA PHE A 186 2.76 -2.11 -12.58
C PHE A 186 3.85 -2.57 -13.55
N ARG A 187 3.48 -3.28 -14.62
CA ARG A 187 4.41 -3.77 -15.65
C ARG A 187 5.01 -2.64 -16.48
N SER A 188 4.29 -1.54 -16.69
CA SER A 188 4.81 -0.38 -17.43
C SER A 188 5.93 0.36 -16.70
N VAL A 189 6.07 0.13 -15.38
CA VAL A 189 7.14 0.69 -14.53
C VAL A 189 8.11 -0.37 -14.00
N ASP A 190 8.23 -1.50 -14.71
CA ASP A 190 9.15 -2.62 -14.44
C ASP A 190 8.97 -3.28 -13.07
N ARG A 191 7.71 -3.44 -12.62
CA ARG A 191 7.37 -4.10 -11.33
C ARG A 191 6.73 -5.48 -11.49
N ASP A 192 7.02 -6.20 -12.57
CA ASP A 192 6.43 -7.52 -12.86
C ASP A 192 6.60 -8.52 -11.71
N ILE A 193 7.80 -8.64 -11.14
CA ILE A 193 8.07 -9.60 -10.07
C ILE A 193 7.30 -9.27 -8.78
N GLU A 194 7.05 -7.98 -8.52
CA GLU A 194 6.30 -7.54 -7.35
C GLU A 194 4.82 -7.88 -7.47
N VAL A 195 4.27 -7.83 -8.70
CA VAL A 195 2.88 -8.21 -8.97
C VAL A 195 2.62 -9.62 -8.44
N LEU A 196 3.56 -10.56 -8.59
CA LEU A 196 3.43 -11.94 -8.08
C LEU A 196 3.08 -11.98 -6.58
N GLY A 197 3.64 -11.06 -5.79
CA GLY A 197 3.34 -10.92 -4.36
C GLY A 197 1.94 -10.36 -4.08
N LEU A 198 1.37 -9.62 -5.02
CA LEU A 198 0.06 -8.99 -4.92
C LEU A 198 -1.08 -9.88 -5.45
N LEU A 199 -0.77 -10.94 -6.20
CA LEU A 199 -1.76 -11.83 -6.83
C LEU A 199 -2.45 -12.82 -5.87
N HIS A 200 -2.06 -12.90 -4.60
CA HIS A 200 -2.41 -14.05 -3.72
C HIS A 200 -3.90 -14.46 -3.69
N ARG A 201 -4.84 -13.49 -3.79
CA ARG A 201 -6.29 -13.74 -3.77
C ARG A 201 -6.89 -14.11 -5.12
N ARG A 202 -6.22 -13.78 -6.23
CA ARG A 202 -6.80 -13.77 -7.58
C ARG A 202 -5.88 -14.31 -8.67
N SER A 203 -4.85 -15.08 -8.30
CA SER A 203 -3.92 -15.70 -9.26
C SER A 203 -4.64 -16.53 -10.33
N LYS A 204 -5.73 -17.20 -9.97
CA LYS A 204 -6.59 -18.00 -10.87
C LYS A 204 -7.29 -17.18 -11.95
N ASP A 205 -7.58 -15.91 -11.66
CA ASP A 205 -8.27 -15.02 -12.60
C ASP A 205 -7.30 -14.42 -13.64
N VAL A 206 -5.99 -14.53 -13.40
CA VAL A 206 -4.95 -13.99 -14.30
C VAL A 206 -4.74 -14.94 -15.48
N PRO A 207 -4.83 -14.47 -16.74
CA PRO A 207 -4.54 -15.28 -17.91
C PRO A 207 -3.14 -15.90 -17.88
N THR A 208 -3.00 -17.10 -18.45
CA THR A 208 -1.74 -17.85 -18.48
C THR A 208 -0.61 -17.06 -19.11
N SER A 209 -0.88 -16.38 -20.22
CA SER A 209 0.08 -15.51 -20.90
C SER A 209 0.60 -14.36 -20.03
N VAL A 210 -0.27 -13.77 -19.19
CA VAL A 210 0.13 -12.70 -18.27
C VAL A 210 1.01 -13.24 -17.16
N LEU A 211 0.60 -14.35 -16.52
CA LEU A 211 1.38 -14.95 -15.43
C LEU A 211 2.75 -15.43 -15.90
N MET A 212 2.82 -16.04 -17.09
CA MET A 212 4.09 -16.40 -17.73
C MET A 212 4.96 -15.17 -18.01
N SER A 213 4.38 -14.10 -18.56
CA SER A 213 5.15 -12.88 -18.83
C SER A 213 5.68 -12.23 -17.54
N LEU A 214 4.92 -12.27 -16.44
CA LEU A 214 5.36 -11.73 -15.16
C LEU A 214 6.58 -12.51 -14.62
N LEU A 215 6.52 -13.85 -14.70
CA LEU A 215 7.64 -14.71 -14.32
C LEU A 215 8.85 -14.52 -15.24
N ALA A 216 8.65 -14.52 -16.56
CA ALA A 216 9.74 -14.39 -17.53
C ALA A 216 10.50 -13.06 -17.38
N LYS A 217 9.79 -11.94 -17.27
CA LYS A 217 10.41 -10.62 -17.02
C LYS A 217 10.98 -10.52 -15.60
N GLY A 218 10.29 -11.13 -14.64
CA GLY A 218 10.66 -11.09 -13.23
C GLY A 218 12.03 -11.69 -12.94
N VAL A 219 12.55 -12.61 -13.77
CA VAL A 219 13.91 -13.17 -13.62
C VAL A 219 14.96 -12.07 -13.53
N ASN A 220 14.84 -11.04 -14.39
CA ASN A 220 15.78 -9.90 -14.39
C ASN A 220 15.53 -8.91 -13.25
N GLN A 221 14.42 -9.05 -12.52
CA GLN A 221 13.99 -8.16 -11.43
C GLN A 221 14.21 -8.80 -10.05
N ILE A 222 14.79 -10.01 -9.94
CA ILE A 222 14.98 -10.73 -8.66
C ILE A 222 15.65 -9.85 -7.60
N GLY A 223 16.70 -9.09 -7.96
CA GLY A 223 17.40 -8.22 -7.04
C GLY A 223 16.50 -7.15 -6.42
N ASP A 224 15.63 -6.53 -7.21
CA ASP A 224 14.67 -5.52 -6.72
C ASP A 224 13.48 -6.15 -6.00
N GLY A 225 13.02 -7.32 -6.48
CA GLY A 225 12.02 -8.15 -5.81
C GLY A 225 12.45 -8.53 -4.39
N LEU A 226 13.71 -8.91 -4.19
CA LEU A 226 14.25 -9.22 -2.86
C LEU A 226 14.29 -8.01 -1.94
N LYS A 227 14.61 -6.81 -2.46
CA LYS A 227 14.59 -5.58 -1.65
C LYS A 227 13.20 -5.24 -1.13
N ARG A 228 12.15 -5.54 -1.92
CA ARG A 228 10.78 -5.12 -1.62
C ARG A 228 9.94 -6.19 -0.93
N LEU A 229 10.06 -7.44 -1.35
CA LEU A 229 9.31 -8.59 -0.84
C LEU A 229 10.10 -9.42 0.18
N GLY A 230 11.42 -9.19 0.29
CA GLY A 230 12.30 -9.97 1.16
C GLY A 230 12.26 -11.46 0.84
N ASN A 231 12.34 -12.28 1.88
CA ASN A 231 12.34 -13.74 1.76
C ASN A 231 11.00 -14.32 1.26
N MET A 232 9.91 -13.53 1.26
CA MET A 232 8.63 -13.97 0.73
C MET A 232 8.62 -14.07 -0.80
N LEU A 233 9.63 -13.51 -1.49
CA LEU A 233 9.72 -13.59 -2.94
C LEU A 233 9.71 -15.03 -3.46
N SER A 234 10.49 -15.94 -2.84
CA SER A 234 10.54 -17.35 -3.26
C SER A 234 9.16 -18.00 -3.15
N TYR A 235 8.44 -17.71 -2.07
CA TYR A 235 7.08 -18.19 -1.84
C TYR A 235 6.11 -17.70 -2.93
N TYR A 236 6.17 -16.42 -3.31
CA TYR A 236 5.27 -15.87 -4.34
C TYR A 236 5.57 -16.42 -5.74
N VAL A 237 6.85 -16.56 -6.09
CA VAL A 237 7.27 -17.23 -7.33
C VAL A 237 6.81 -18.69 -7.35
N GLY A 238 7.02 -19.41 -6.24
CA GLY A 238 6.56 -20.78 -6.07
C GLY A 238 5.04 -20.92 -6.23
N LEU A 239 4.26 -20.01 -5.65
CA LEU A 239 2.80 -19.99 -5.78
C LEU A 239 2.34 -19.75 -7.23
N ALA A 240 3.00 -18.83 -7.95
CA ALA A 240 2.71 -18.56 -9.35
C ALA A 240 3.02 -19.77 -10.26
N LEU A 241 4.18 -20.42 -10.05
CA LEU A 241 4.55 -21.63 -10.78
C LEU A 241 3.63 -22.81 -10.45
N LYS A 242 3.21 -22.93 -9.18
CA LYS A 242 2.22 -23.92 -8.75
C LYS A 242 0.88 -23.72 -9.45
N GLU A 243 0.42 -22.47 -9.54
CA GLU A 243 -0.79 -22.12 -10.27
C GLU A 243 -0.68 -22.52 -11.75
N LEU A 244 0.43 -22.19 -12.44
CA LEU A 244 0.67 -22.58 -13.83
C LEU A 244 0.63 -24.11 -14.03
N ARG A 245 1.19 -24.89 -13.10
CA ARG A 245 1.16 -26.38 -13.14
C ARG A 245 -0.25 -26.97 -13.13
N THR A 246 -1.26 -26.22 -12.69
CA THR A 246 -2.66 -26.68 -12.70
C THR A 246 -3.39 -26.44 -14.02
N ARG A 247 -2.79 -25.67 -14.94
CA ARG A 247 -3.45 -25.21 -16.16
C ARG A 247 -3.17 -26.14 -17.33
N ALA A 248 -4.18 -26.34 -18.18
CA ALA A 248 -4.11 -27.25 -19.33
C ALA A 248 -3.64 -26.54 -20.62
N ASP A 249 -3.59 -25.21 -20.62
CA ASP A 249 -3.26 -24.36 -21.77
C ASP A 249 -1.76 -23.96 -21.84
N ILE A 250 -0.90 -24.61 -21.07
CA ILE A 250 0.56 -24.40 -21.04
C ILE A 250 1.29 -25.76 -21.08
N SER A 251 2.39 -25.83 -21.82
CA SER A 251 3.19 -27.04 -21.89
C SER A 251 4.07 -27.24 -20.64
N LYS A 252 4.39 -28.50 -20.33
CA LYS A 252 5.37 -28.82 -19.26
C LYS A 252 6.76 -28.22 -19.54
N LEU A 253 7.11 -28.03 -20.81
CA LEU A 253 8.37 -27.43 -21.22
C LEU A 253 8.47 -25.98 -20.74
N GLU A 254 7.44 -25.20 -21.03
CA GLU A 254 7.39 -23.77 -20.69
C GLU A 254 7.44 -23.57 -19.17
N ILE A 255 6.74 -24.41 -18.41
CA ILE A 255 6.82 -24.40 -16.95
C ILE A 255 8.24 -24.72 -16.47
N ALA A 256 8.87 -25.77 -17.02
CA ALA A 256 10.21 -26.19 -16.63
C ALA A 256 11.27 -25.12 -16.95
N LYS A 257 11.15 -24.42 -18.08
CA LYS A 257 12.02 -23.27 -18.43
C LYS A 257 11.92 -22.15 -17.40
N LEU A 258 10.70 -21.80 -16.97
CA LEU A 258 10.49 -20.80 -15.91
C LEU A 258 11.04 -21.27 -14.56
N GLU A 259 10.77 -22.52 -14.15
CA GLU A 259 11.32 -23.09 -12.91
C GLU A 259 12.85 -23.10 -12.89
N TYR A 260 13.47 -23.45 -14.03
CA TYR A 260 14.93 -23.44 -14.17
C TYR A 260 15.51 -22.03 -13.99
N ALA A 261 14.88 -21.02 -14.61
CA ALA A 261 15.32 -19.62 -14.47
C ALA A 261 15.27 -19.12 -13.02
N TYR A 262 14.39 -19.69 -12.17
CA TYR A 262 14.26 -19.36 -10.75
C TYR A 262 14.96 -20.36 -9.81
N LEU A 263 15.72 -21.34 -10.32
CA LEU A 263 16.27 -22.44 -9.51
C LEU A 263 17.09 -21.97 -8.31
N GLY A 264 17.86 -20.89 -8.47
CA GLY A 264 18.65 -20.29 -7.38
C GLY A 264 17.78 -19.78 -6.23
N LEU A 265 16.59 -19.25 -6.54
CA LEU A 265 15.61 -18.74 -5.57
C LEU A 265 14.78 -19.88 -4.96
N LEU A 266 14.47 -20.92 -5.74
CA LEU A 266 13.59 -22.02 -5.36
C LEU A 266 14.32 -23.22 -4.73
N ARG A 267 15.63 -23.10 -4.43
CA ARG A 267 16.46 -24.19 -3.88
C ARG A 267 15.85 -24.93 -2.69
N TYR A 268 15.09 -24.23 -1.86
CA TYR A 268 14.51 -24.77 -0.62
C TYR A 268 13.00 -25.04 -0.73
N GLU A 269 12.43 -24.92 -1.93
CA GLU A 269 11.03 -25.27 -2.14
C GLU A 269 10.80 -26.76 -1.86
N LYS A 270 9.72 -27.03 -1.12
CA LYS A 270 9.37 -28.40 -0.72
C LYS A 270 8.57 -29.13 -1.79
N GLU A 271 7.95 -28.40 -2.71
CA GLU A 271 7.19 -29.00 -3.80
C GLU A 271 8.11 -29.50 -4.92
N PRO A 272 7.82 -30.67 -5.52
CA PRO A 272 8.59 -31.17 -6.65
C PRO A 272 8.38 -30.25 -7.85
N LEU A 273 9.49 -29.67 -8.33
CA LEU A 273 9.52 -28.86 -9.55
C LEU A 273 9.38 -29.76 -10.79
N THR A 274 8.64 -29.27 -11.79
CA THR A 274 8.49 -29.88 -13.12
C THR A 274 9.85 -30.16 -13.77
N VAL A 275 10.82 -29.27 -13.63
CA VAL A 275 12.17 -29.42 -14.20
C VAL A 275 12.88 -30.68 -13.69
N TYR A 276 12.67 -31.06 -12.42
CA TYR A 276 13.22 -32.31 -11.88
C TYR A 276 12.46 -33.55 -12.38
N SER A 277 11.17 -33.42 -12.66
CA SER A 277 10.40 -34.52 -13.25
C SER A 277 10.84 -34.80 -14.69
N LEU A 278 11.15 -33.75 -15.48
CA LEU A 278 11.67 -33.91 -16.83
C LEU A 278 13.02 -34.64 -16.86
N LEU A 279 13.92 -34.35 -15.92
CA LEU A 279 15.18 -35.09 -15.79
C LEU A 279 14.97 -36.62 -15.70
N ALA A 280 13.90 -37.05 -15.00
CA ALA A 280 13.61 -38.45 -14.80
C ALA A 280 12.79 -39.09 -15.94
N SER A 281 11.90 -38.33 -16.58
CA SER A 281 10.96 -38.88 -17.57
C SER A 281 11.32 -38.60 -19.03
N ASP A 282 12.01 -37.49 -19.30
CA ASP A 282 12.33 -37.02 -20.65
C ASP A 282 13.67 -36.22 -20.67
N PRO A 283 14.82 -36.93 -20.67
CA PRO A 283 16.13 -36.29 -20.62
C PRO A 283 16.44 -35.37 -21.81
N GLU A 284 15.86 -35.63 -22.99
CA GLU A 284 16.06 -34.79 -24.18
C GLU A 284 15.40 -33.41 -23.98
N MET A 285 14.15 -33.42 -23.51
CA MET A 285 13.42 -32.20 -23.15
C MET A 285 14.10 -31.43 -22.01
N PHE A 286 14.74 -32.12 -21.07
CA PHE A 286 15.55 -31.49 -20.02
C PHE A 286 16.80 -30.79 -20.58
N VAL A 287 17.50 -31.41 -21.55
CA VAL A 287 18.65 -30.76 -22.21
C VAL A 287 18.22 -29.48 -22.93
N GLU A 288 17.02 -29.47 -23.53
CA GLU A 288 16.47 -28.25 -24.15
C GLU A 288 16.30 -27.12 -23.13
N VAL A 289 15.79 -27.42 -21.92
CA VAL A 289 15.66 -26.41 -20.83
C VAL A 289 17.00 -25.80 -20.44
N LEU A 290 18.09 -26.56 -20.50
CA LEU A 290 19.43 -26.09 -20.14
C LEU A 290 20.15 -25.32 -21.25
N SER A 291 19.65 -25.40 -22.49
CA SER A 291 20.34 -24.89 -23.68
C SER A 291 19.83 -23.51 -24.14
N ASP A 292 18.76 -23.01 -23.51
CA ASP A 292 18.26 -21.63 -23.62
C ASP A 292 18.98 -20.68 -22.64
#